data_AF-A0A932CNA2-F1
#
_entry.id   AF-A0A932CNA2-F1
#
_cell.length_a   1.000
_cell.length_b   1.000
_cell.length_c   1.000
_cell.angle_alpha   90.00
_cell.angle_beta   90.00
_cell.angle_gamma   90.00
#
_symmetry.space_group_name_H-M   'P 1'
#
loop_
_entity.id
_entity.type
_entity.pdbx_description
1 polymer ?
#
loop_
_entity_poly.entity_id
_entity_poly.type
_entity_poly.pdbx_seq_one_letter_code
_entity_poly.pdbx_strand_id
1 'polypeptide(L)'
;MKKLDSTAMGGLDESLLQRNGPGRSAEVPVLPGARPTDPLISRRSSSPEPTKRELRQLLRRLGPILRGESVIDLEKLRTECHTAEDAGRLLQAYGISLGEEAKIREIKQEAIEFIENYFLRNDHLTIPEEIKAAETGVADLILMATLPSPDGRDLLRQRWACALLRVMHTIYHMEDDIRFKYIHQIHERIIYKIKEHIHYEGREMFLGNPEKGGIPLVTFDVKRLKERESIIMKLLHKKENIVTEITDVVGIRLVGRTKIDALRILNYLVQRNLISYPNSIPGQAKNTLIPLDQMEKVLDRGDEGQLAGYIRLIEEGVIVADKEQNDNPHSIEYRAINLTYRDKIEIENQEYLTLAVLLEKAQGKYENLLERKRCSDLSPQETCLCEELMAFLEGMIAEIGVTLGRTSRFLNFYYPFELQIMDVETYEKNQKSFHDYKDKQRQTAKRRVLRFLCDE
;
A
#
# COMPACT_ATOMS: atom_id res chain seq x y z
N MET A 1 -15.06 -66.17 22.90
CA MET A 1 -15.25 -67.52 22.31
C MET A 1 -14.69 -67.51 20.89
N LYS A 2 -13.75 -68.45 20.59
CA LYS A 2 -13.24 -68.97 19.28
C LYS A 2 -13.36 -68.08 18.00
N LYS A 3 -12.25 -67.61 17.38
CA LYS A 3 -11.46 -68.22 16.25
C LYS A 3 -12.35 -68.58 15.02
N LEU A 4 -12.15 -68.13 13.77
CA LEU A 4 -10.96 -68.10 12.87
C LEU A 4 -11.23 -67.18 11.64
N ASP A 5 -10.29 -66.31 11.25
CA ASP A 5 -9.38 -66.33 10.06
C ASP A 5 -9.99 -66.01 8.67
N SER A 6 -9.51 -64.92 8.06
CA SER A 6 -8.92 -64.93 6.70
C SER A 6 -8.13 -63.63 6.40
N THR A 7 -6.83 -63.83 6.21
CA THR A 7 -5.78 -63.07 5.47
C THR A 7 -6.33 -62.37 4.20
N ALA A 8 -5.85 -61.23 3.69
CA ALA A 8 -4.46 -60.81 3.52
C ALA A 8 -4.30 -59.33 3.04
N MET A 9 -3.16 -58.75 3.44
CA MET A 9 -2.26 -57.83 2.70
C MET A 9 -2.61 -56.34 2.50
N GLY A 10 -1.80 -55.49 3.16
CA GLY A 10 -1.26 -54.27 2.53
C GLY A 10 -1.28 -52.98 3.33
N GLY A 11 -0.79 -52.98 4.58
CA GLY A 11 -0.58 -51.76 5.36
C GLY A 11 0.82 -51.16 5.14
N LEU A 12 0.87 -49.85 4.90
CA LEU A 12 2.04 -49.01 5.16
C LEU A 12 1.84 -48.44 6.56
N ASP A 13 2.73 -48.78 7.49
CA ASP A 13 2.75 -48.19 8.82
C ASP A 13 4.05 -47.44 9.08
N GLU A 14 3.87 -46.34 9.78
CA GLU A 14 4.85 -45.52 10.43
C GLU A 14 5.72 -46.37 11.35
N SER A 15 7.04 -46.26 11.19
CA SER A 15 7.98 -46.16 12.30
C SER A 15 9.39 -46.23 11.74
N LEU A 16 10.23 -45.29 12.17
CA LEU A 16 11.58 -45.59 12.67
C LEU A 16 12.26 -44.27 13.05
N LEU A 17 11.97 -43.86 14.29
CA LEU A 17 12.85 -43.05 15.10
C LEU A 17 14.08 -43.90 15.50
N GLN A 18 15.24 -43.27 15.34
CA GLN A 18 16.47 -43.42 16.13
C GLN A 18 17.48 -44.55 15.83
N ARG A 19 18.75 -44.07 15.82
CA ARG A 19 20.03 -44.67 16.25
C ARG A 19 20.96 -45.30 15.20
N ASN A 20 22.12 -44.64 15.03
CA ASN A 20 23.51 -45.14 15.10
C ASN A 20 24.41 -44.58 13.98
N GLY A 21 25.51 -43.92 14.33
CA GLY A 21 26.67 -43.69 13.44
C GLY A 21 27.60 -44.91 13.40
N PRO A 22 28.89 -44.81 13.03
CA PRO A 22 29.59 -43.80 12.22
C PRO A 22 30.35 -44.41 11.02
N GLY A 23 30.72 -43.59 10.03
CA GLY A 23 31.86 -43.85 9.14
C GLY A 23 31.64 -44.81 7.96
N ARG A 24 31.59 -44.25 6.74
CA ARG A 24 32.36 -44.74 5.58
C ARG A 24 32.34 -43.72 4.45
N SER A 25 33.53 -43.25 4.11
CA SER A 25 33.88 -42.39 3.00
C SER A 25 33.37 -42.98 1.69
N ALA A 26 32.58 -42.22 0.93
CA ALA A 26 32.24 -42.58 -0.44
C ALA A 26 33.40 -42.18 -1.36
N GLU A 27 34.05 -43.19 -1.95
CA GLU A 27 35.06 -43.05 -3.00
C GLU A 27 34.44 -42.46 -4.27
N VAL A 28 35.09 -41.44 -4.82
CA VAL A 28 34.80 -40.86 -6.15
C VAL A 28 35.65 -41.61 -7.18
N PRO A 29 35.14 -41.93 -8.40
CA PRO A 29 35.89 -42.73 -9.37
C PRO A 29 37.03 -41.91 -9.99
N VAL A 30 38.23 -42.49 -9.99
CA VAL A 30 39.44 -41.94 -10.61
C VAL A 30 39.45 -42.27 -12.11
N LEU A 31 39.45 -41.25 -12.97
CA LEU A 31 39.86 -41.36 -14.37
C LEU A 31 41.39 -41.24 -14.46
N PRO A 32 42.11 -42.15 -15.15
CA PRO A 32 43.55 -42.10 -15.23
C PRO A 32 44.01 -41.29 -16.45
N GLY A 33 44.88 -40.31 -16.23
CA GLY A 33 45.71 -39.75 -17.30
C GLY A 33 45.69 -38.23 -17.41
N ALA A 34 46.44 -37.55 -16.56
CA ALA A 34 47.00 -36.23 -16.89
C ALA A 34 48.36 -36.09 -16.20
N ARG A 35 49.41 -35.88 -17.01
CA ARG A 35 50.78 -35.62 -16.56
C ARG A 35 50.85 -34.24 -15.87
N PRO A 36 51.80 -34.02 -14.93
CA PRO A 36 51.86 -32.79 -14.16
C PRO A 36 52.75 -31.75 -14.87
N THR A 37 52.20 -30.89 -15.71
CA THR A 37 52.83 -29.62 -16.08
C THR A 37 51.78 -28.65 -16.59
N ASP A 38 51.16 -27.89 -15.69
CA ASP A 38 50.59 -26.58 -16.05
C ASP A 38 50.65 -25.64 -14.84
N PRO A 39 51.58 -24.65 -14.82
CA PRO A 39 51.71 -23.70 -13.73
C PRO A 39 50.72 -22.55 -13.92
N LEU A 40 49.41 -22.81 -13.83
CA LEU A 40 48.38 -21.77 -13.96
C LEU A 40 47.31 -21.78 -12.86
N ILE A 41 47.56 -22.47 -11.74
CA ILE A 41 46.72 -22.38 -10.53
C ILE A 41 47.59 -21.93 -9.34
N SER A 42 48.14 -20.72 -9.41
CA SER A 42 48.84 -20.11 -8.26
C SER A 42 48.57 -18.62 -8.08
N ARG A 43 47.38 -18.16 -8.50
CA ARG A 43 46.85 -16.86 -8.05
C ARG A 43 45.43 -17.04 -7.52
N ARG A 44 45.30 -17.70 -6.37
CA ARG A 44 44.26 -17.26 -5.43
C ARG A 44 44.69 -15.86 -5.00
N SER A 45 44.19 -14.84 -5.69
CA SER A 45 44.17 -13.49 -5.18
C SER A 45 43.40 -13.54 -3.87
N SER A 46 44.10 -13.75 -2.76
CA SER A 46 43.53 -13.59 -1.43
C SER A 46 43.10 -12.14 -1.33
N SER A 47 41.82 -11.86 -1.54
CA SER A 47 41.25 -10.56 -1.18
C SER A 47 41.70 -10.27 0.25
N PRO A 48 42.28 -9.09 0.53
CA PRO A 48 42.79 -8.79 1.86
C PRO A 48 41.68 -8.98 2.89
N GLU A 49 41.99 -9.63 4.02
CA GLU A 49 41.02 -9.79 5.09
C GLU A 49 40.57 -8.40 5.55
N PRO A 50 39.24 -8.15 5.61
CA PRO A 50 38.74 -6.82 5.91
C PRO A 50 39.05 -6.46 7.36
N THR A 51 39.52 -5.24 7.57
CA THR A 51 39.81 -4.74 8.91
C THR A 51 38.53 -4.61 9.74
N LYS A 52 38.67 -4.66 11.07
CA LYS A 52 37.56 -4.43 12.01
C LYS A 52 36.84 -3.08 11.77
N ARG A 53 37.58 -2.06 11.29
CA ARG A 53 37.03 -0.74 10.95
C ARG A 53 36.17 -0.81 9.69
N GLU A 54 36.66 -1.43 8.63
CA GLU A 54 35.92 -1.62 7.37
C GLU A 54 34.66 -2.43 7.60
N LEU A 55 34.75 -3.56 8.33
CA LEU A 55 33.58 -4.36 8.67
C LEU A 55 32.54 -3.55 9.47
N ARG A 56 32.97 -2.70 10.41
CA ARG A 56 32.06 -1.82 11.15
C ARG A 56 31.39 -0.79 10.25
N GLN A 57 32.11 -0.18 9.31
CA GLN A 57 31.55 0.80 8.37
C GLN A 57 30.56 0.12 7.41
N LEU A 58 30.91 -1.06 6.89
CA LEU A 58 30.03 -1.89 6.06
C LEU A 58 28.76 -2.28 6.80
N LEU A 59 28.87 -2.81 8.03
CA LEU A 59 27.70 -3.18 8.84
C LEU A 59 26.83 -1.97 9.21
N ARG A 60 27.44 -0.80 9.45
CA ARG A 60 26.68 0.44 9.69
C ARG A 60 25.93 0.89 8.44
N ARG A 61 26.48 0.72 7.25
CA ARG A 61 25.88 1.16 5.98
C ARG A 61 24.84 0.16 5.46
N LEU A 62 25.19 -1.12 5.42
CA LEU A 62 24.38 -2.20 4.84
C LEU A 62 23.45 -2.87 5.84
N GLY A 63 23.76 -2.81 7.14
CA GLY A 63 23.00 -3.49 8.18
C GLY A 63 21.49 -3.24 8.14
N PRO A 64 21.03 -1.98 8.02
CA PRO A 64 19.60 -1.70 7.94
C PRO A 64 18.91 -2.34 6.72
N ILE A 65 19.57 -2.32 5.55
CA ILE A 65 19.07 -2.97 4.34
C ILE A 65 18.96 -4.49 4.57
N LEU A 66 20.03 -5.10 5.09
CA LEU A 66 20.09 -6.55 5.35
C LEU A 66 19.12 -7.02 6.44
N ARG A 67 18.69 -6.12 7.34
CA ARG A 67 17.72 -6.41 8.40
C ARG A 67 16.29 -6.02 8.04
N GLY A 68 16.06 -5.43 6.87
CA GLY A 68 14.74 -4.91 6.48
C GLY A 68 14.25 -3.80 7.41
N GLU A 69 15.15 -2.98 7.95
CA GLU A 69 14.76 -1.83 8.79
C GLU A 69 14.05 -0.77 7.94
N SER A 70 13.03 -0.13 8.52
CA SER A 70 12.32 0.97 7.86
C SER A 70 13.23 2.18 7.68
N VAL A 71 13.14 2.83 6.53
CA VAL A 71 13.84 4.09 6.24
C VAL A 71 13.44 5.20 7.22
N ILE A 72 12.21 5.16 7.74
CA ILE A 72 11.70 6.12 8.73
C ILE A 72 12.38 5.96 10.10
N ASP A 73 12.84 4.76 10.43
CA ASP A 73 13.46 4.46 11.74
C ASP A 73 14.98 4.68 11.75
N LEU A 74 15.57 5.07 10.60
CA LEU A 74 17.01 5.30 10.48
C LEU A 74 17.44 6.60 11.16
N GLU A 75 18.33 6.51 12.15
CA GLU A 75 18.92 7.66 12.85
C GLU A 75 19.36 8.81 11.93
N LYS A 76 20.06 8.48 10.85
CA LYS A 76 20.54 9.43 9.85
C LYS A 76 20.57 8.83 8.46
N LEU A 77 20.66 9.68 7.45
CA LEU A 77 20.86 9.25 6.08
C LEU A 77 22.24 8.60 5.93
N ARG A 78 22.27 7.31 5.59
CA ARG A 78 23.49 6.48 5.55
C ARG A 78 24.14 6.47 4.17
N THR A 79 24.20 7.61 3.53
CA THR A 79 24.89 7.82 2.25
C THR A 79 26.10 8.73 2.45
N GLU A 80 27.17 8.45 1.72
CA GLU A 80 28.35 9.32 1.66
C GLU A 80 28.06 10.40 0.60
N CYS A 81 27.36 11.45 1.03
CA CYS A 81 27.04 12.61 0.19
C CYS A 81 27.76 13.82 0.79
N HIS A 82 28.74 14.36 0.07
CA HIS A 82 29.57 15.46 0.56
C HIS A 82 29.49 16.70 -0.33
N THR A 83 28.99 16.56 -1.55
CA THR A 83 28.90 17.65 -2.54
C THR A 83 27.50 17.76 -3.12
N ALA A 84 27.15 18.93 -3.68
CA ALA A 84 25.89 19.12 -4.39
C ALA A 84 25.74 18.15 -5.58
N GLU A 85 26.85 17.79 -6.24
CA GLU A 85 26.87 16.80 -7.31
C GLU A 85 26.52 15.39 -6.80
N ASP A 86 27.00 15.00 -5.61
CA ASP A 86 26.63 13.74 -4.98
C ASP A 86 25.13 13.69 -4.68
N ALA A 87 24.57 14.80 -4.18
CA ALA A 87 23.14 14.91 -3.89
C ALA A 87 22.32 14.80 -5.18
N GLY A 88 22.75 15.45 -6.26
CA GLY A 88 22.13 15.33 -7.58
C GLY A 88 22.13 13.89 -8.10
N ARG A 89 23.26 13.19 -8.00
CA ARG A 89 23.36 11.76 -8.37
C ARG A 89 22.43 10.87 -7.52
N LEU A 90 22.32 11.15 -6.23
CA LEU A 90 21.42 10.42 -5.34
C LEU A 90 19.96 10.64 -5.73
N LEU A 91 19.57 11.88 -6.05
CA LEU A 91 18.22 12.21 -6.49
C LEU A 91 17.88 11.55 -7.82
N GLN A 92 18.81 11.57 -8.78
CA GLN A 92 18.63 10.88 -10.05
C GLN A 92 18.49 9.36 -9.85
N ALA A 93 19.31 8.75 -9.00
CA ALA A 93 19.21 7.33 -8.68
C ALA A 93 17.92 6.97 -7.93
N TYR A 94 17.36 7.93 -7.19
CA TYR A 94 16.06 7.80 -6.52
C TYR A 94 14.88 7.90 -7.50
N GLY A 95 15.11 8.37 -8.73
CA GLY A 95 14.09 8.51 -9.77
C GLY A 95 13.56 9.94 -9.94
N ILE A 96 14.14 10.91 -9.22
CA ILE A 96 13.76 12.32 -9.32
C ILE A 96 14.50 12.98 -10.49
N SER A 97 13.73 13.54 -11.42
CA SER A 97 14.26 14.26 -12.59
C SER A 97 14.38 15.77 -12.35
N LEU A 98 15.22 16.45 -13.15
CA LEU A 98 15.44 17.90 -13.09
C LEU A 98 14.17 18.74 -13.35
N GLY A 99 13.12 18.15 -13.92
CA GLY A 99 11.83 18.82 -14.16
C GLY A 99 10.87 18.82 -12.97
N GLU A 100 11.16 18.05 -11.91
CA GLU A 100 10.25 17.86 -10.77
C GLU A 100 10.48 18.83 -9.61
N GLU A 101 11.32 19.85 -9.77
CA GLU A 101 11.64 20.77 -8.67
C GLU A 101 10.40 21.45 -8.06
N ALA A 102 9.42 21.83 -8.89
CA ALA A 102 8.18 22.45 -8.40
C ALA A 102 7.39 21.48 -7.51
N LYS A 103 7.18 20.25 -7.97
CA LYS A 103 6.53 19.17 -7.21
C LYS A 103 7.26 18.90 -5.90
N ILE A 104 8.59 18.83 -5.93
CA ILE A 104 9.39 18.58 -4.72
C ILE A 104 9.25 19.72 -3.71
N ARG A 105 9.20 20.98 -4.17
CA ARG A 105 8.94 22.14 -3.31
C ARG A 105 7.55 22.09 -2.67
N GLU A 106 6.54 21.68 -3.44
CA GLU A 106 5.18 21.46 -2.91
C GLU A 106 5.17 20.36 -1.85
N ILE A 107 5.83 19.22 -2.11
CA ILE A 107 5.98 18.12 -1.14
C ILE A 107 6.72 18.57 0.12
N LYS A 108 7.78 19.38 -0.03
CA LYS A 108 8.51 19.96 1.11
C LYS A 108 7.58 20.80 1.97
N GLN A 109 6.81 21.69 1.35
CA GLN A 109 5.88 22.56 2.04
C GLN A 109 4.79 21.75 2.76
N GLU A 110 4.19 20.77 2.08
CA GLU A 110 3.21 19.86 2.67
C GLU A 110 3.80 19.10 3.87
N ALA A 111 5.05 18.63 3.77
CA ALA A 111 5.72 17.94 4.85
C ALA A 111 5.96 18.84 6.08
N ILE A 112 6.33 20.11 5.87
CA ILE A 112 6.49 21.11 6.94
C ILE A 112 5.15 21.32 7.65
N GLU A 113 4.10 21.64 6.89
CA GLU A 113 2.75 21.88 7.42
C GLU A 113 2.22 20.65 8.17
N PHE A 114 2.47 19.46 7.65
CA PHE A 114 2.10 18.21 8.31
C PHE A 114 2.80 18.05 9.67
N ILE A 115 4.11 18.25 9.73
CA ILE A 115 4.86 18.15 10.99
C ILE A 115 4.36 19.19 11.99
N GLU A 116 4.20 20.45 11.58
CA GLU A 116 3.73 21.54 12.44
C GLU A 116 2.34 21.25 13.01
N ASN A 117 1.39 20.88 12.15
CA ASN A 117 -0.01 20.69 12.54
C ASN A 117 -0.26 19.42 13.36
N TYR A 118 0.46 18.33 13.07
CA TYR A 118 0.19 17.02 13.66
C TYR A 118 1.21 16.57 14.70
N PHE A 119 2.47 16.98 14.60
CA PHE A 119 3.49 16.59 15.57
C PHE A 119 3.82 17.70 16.58
N LEU A 120 3.82 18.97 16.15
CA LEU A 120 4.31 20.09 16.96
C LEU A 120 3.23 20.94 17.63
N ARG A 121 1.94 20.77 17.28
CA ARG A 121 0.82 21.58 17.81
C ARG A 121 0.79 21.79 19.33
N ASN A 122 1.28 20.82 20.11
CA ASN A 122 1.40 20.87 21.57
C ASN A 122 2.83 20.51 22.04
N ASP A 123 3.84 20.83 21.25
CA ASP A 123 5.25 20.59 21.57
C ASP A 123 6.01 21.92 21.67
N HIS A 124 7.17 21.92 22.32
CA HIS A 124 8.09 23.06 22.39
C HIS A 124 9.09 23.06 21.23
N LEU A 125 9.17 21.96 20.50
CA LEU A 125 10.01 21.83 19.31
C LEU A 125 9.51 22.71 18.16
N THR A 126 10.45 23.38 17.48
CA THR A 126 10.20 24.14 16.25
C THR A 126 11.17 23.72 15.16
N ILE A 127 10.69 23.72 13.92
CA ILE A 127 11.53 23.45 12.75
C ILE A 127 12.43 24.69 12.53
N PRO A 128 13.77 24.53 12.44
CA PRO A 128 14.68 25.64 12.18
C PRO A 128 14.33 26.40 10.89
N GLU A 129 14.41 27.73 10.92
CA GLU A 129 14.08 28.58 9.76
C GLU A 129 14.91 28.23 8.52
N GLU A 130 16.19 27.87 8.70
CA GLU A 130 17.07 27.43 7.61
C GLU A 130 16.53 26.19 6.85
N ILE A 131 15.78 25.32 7.52
CA ILE A 131 15.20 24.11 6.92
C ILE A 131 13.89 24.46 6.23
N LYS A 132 13.11 25.38 6.79
CA LYS A 132 11.84 25.87 6.21
C LYS A 132 12.04 26.75 4.98
N ALA A 133 13.13 27.51 4.94
CA ALA A 133 13.45 28.47 3.88
C ALA A 133 13.18 27.91 2.47
N ALA A 134 12.54 28.70 1.62
CA ALA A 134 12.15 28.28 0.27
C ALA A 134 13.37 27.99 -0.62
N GLU A 135 14.49 28.66 -0.33
CA GLU A 135 15.78 28.54 -0.99
C GLU A 135 16.48 27.21 -0.67
N THR A 136 16.18 26.61 0.49
CA THR A 136 16.75 25.33 0.90
C THR A 136 16.09 24.20 0.12
N GLY A 137 16.75 23.73 -0.93
CA GLY A 137 16.27 22.63 -1.77
C GLY A 137 16.44 21.26 -1.10
N VAL A 138 15.91 20.22 -1.74
CA VAL A 138 16.11 18.84 -1.27
C VAL A 138 17.59 18.44 -1.28
N ALA A 139 18.37 18.92 -2.25
CA ALA A 139 19.81 18.66 -2.29
C ALA A 139 20.50 19.20 -1.02
N ASP A 140 20.13 20.40 -0.57
CA ASP A 140 20.64 20.99 0.67
C ASP A 140 20.22 20.16 1.89
N LEU A 141 18.95 19.71 1.95
CA LEU A 141 18.46 18.85 3.02
C LEU A 141 19.23 17.51 3.07
N ILE A 142 19.55 16.91 1.93
CA ILE A 142 20.36 15.69 1.84
C ILE A 142 21.75 15.94 2.41
N LEU A 143 22.39 17.04 2.03
CA LEU A 143 23.71 17.41 2.55
C LEU A 143 23.68 17.63 4.07
N MET A 144 22.68 18.36 4.57
CA MET A 144 22.48 18.55 6.01
C MET A 144 22.26 17.22 6.74
N ALA A 145 21.59 16.26 6.11
CA ALA A 145 21.31 14.94 6.68
C ALA A 145 22.54 14.01 6.71
N THR A 146 23.53 14.18 5.81
CA THR A 146 24.71 13.30 5.70
C THR A 146 25.96 13.81 6.42
N LEU A 147 26.08 15.12 6.66
CA LEU A 147 27.29 15.70 7.24
C LEU A 147 27.57 15.18 8.67
N PRO A 148 28.84 14.84 9.01
CA PRO A 148 29.22 14.53 10.38
C PRO A 148 29.24 15.84 11.19
N SER A 149 28.36 15.95 12.19
CA SER A 149 28.33 17.12 13.07
C SER A 149 29.18 16.88 14.33
N PRO A 150 30.34 17.54 14.47
CA PRO A 150 31.10 17.55 15.73
C PRO A 150 30.43 18.42 16.81
N ASP A 151 29.56 19.35 16.44
CA ASP A 151 28.91 20.33 17.34
C ASP A 151 27.40 20.09 17.51
N GLY A 152 26.85 20.49 18.67
CA GLY A 152 25.45 20.27 19.03
C GLY A 152 24.41 20.99 18.15
N ARG A 153 24.74 22.18 17.61
CA ARG A 153 23.85 22.91 16.67
C ARG A 153 23.74 22.20 15.33
N ASP A 154 24.85 21.73 14.79
CA ASP A 154 24.86 21.00 13.52
C ASP A 154 24.20 19.63 13.66
N LEU A 155 24.21 19.04 14.87
CA LEU A 155 23.49 17.79 15.16
C LEU A 155 21.97 18.00 15.12
N LEU A 156 21.45 19.06 15.72
CA LEU A 156 20.03 19.39 15.69
C LEU A 156 19.56 19.66 14.24
N ARG A 157 20.37 20.40 13.47
CA ARG A 157 20.12 20.65 12.04
C ARG A 157 20.06 19.36 11.23
N GLN A 158 21.02 18.45 11.42
CA GLN A 158 21.00 17.14 10.76
C GLN A 158 19.75 16.33 11.10
N ARG A 159 19.39 16.28 12.39
CA ARG A 159 18.22 15.52 12.87
C ARG A 159 16.92 16.05 12.28
N TRP A 160 16.77 17.36 12.17
CA TRP A 160 15.60 17.97 11.52
C TRP A 160 15.57 17.74 10.01
N ALA A 161 16.71 17.84 9.33
CA ALA A 161 16.79 17.52 7.91
C ALA A 161 16.38 16.07 7.65
N CYS A 162 16.85 15.13 8.49
CA CYS A 162 16.41 13.73 8.43
C CYS A 162 14.91 13.56 8.70
N ALA A 163 14.38 14.23 9.72
CA ALA A 163 12.95 14.16 10.06
C ALA A 163 12.07 14.66 8.90
N LEU A 164 12.43 15.79 8.29
CA LEU A 164 11.71 16.34 7.14
C LEU A 164 11.80 15.41 5.94
N LEU A 165 13.00 14.91 5.60
CA LEU A 165 13.20 13.97 4.49
C LEU A 165 12.38 12.68 4.64
N ARG A 166 12.15 12.18 5.86
CA ARG A 166 11.31 10.99 6.12
C ARG A 166 9.85 11.23 5.77
N VAL A 167 9.31 12.41 6.11
CA VAL A 167 7.94 12.80 5.75
C VAL A 167 7.82 13.05 4.26
N MET A 168 8.78 13.79 3.68
CA MET A 168 8.84 14.03 2.23
C MET A 168 8.92 12.73 1.42
N HIS A 169 9.74 11.77 1.84
CA HIS A 169 9.84 10.44 1.24
C HIS A 169 8.48 9.73 1.19
N THR A 170 7.72 9.81 2.28
CA THR A 170 6.40 9.19 2.39
C THR A 170 5.38 9.85 1.47
N ILE A 171 5.36 11.19 1.44
CA ILE A 171 4.47 11.97 0.57
C ILE A 171 4.82 11.72 -0.91
N TYR A 172 6.10 11.79 -1.28
CA TYR A 172 6.56 11.55 -2.65
C TYR A 172 6.09 10.19 -3.19
N HIS A 173 6.28 9.12 -2.41
CA HIS A 173 5.81 7.79 -2.82
C HIS A 173 4.28 7.68 -2.89
N MET A 174 3.55 8.43 -2.05
CA MET A 174 2.09 8.46 -2.10
C MET A 174 1.60 9.17 -3.37
N GLU A 175 2.23 10.29 -3.75
CA GLU A 175 1.86 11.06 -4.95
C GLU A 175 2.09 10.30 -6.26
N ASP A 176 3.21 9.57 -6.34
CA ASP A 176 3.58 8.80 -7.54
C ASP A 176 2.75 7.53 -7.72
N ASP A 177 2.03 7.09 -6.68
CA ASP A 177 1.22 5.90 -6.77
C ASP A 177 -0.10 6.18 -7.53
N ILE A 178 -0.25 5.50 -8.66
CA ILE A 178 -1.42 5.58 -9.55
C ILE A 178 -2.75 5.43 -8.80
N ARG A 179 -2.77 4.67 -7.70
CA ARG A 179 -3.98 4.42 -6.93
C ARG A 179 -4.49 5.66 -6.23
N PHE A 180 -3.58 6.54 -5.80
CA PHE A 180 -3.94 7.83 -5.23
C PHE A 180 -4.33 8.84 -6.32
N LYS A 181 -3.66 8.80 -7.48
CA LYS A 181 -4.02 9.63 -8.66
C LYS A 181 -5.49 9.41 -9.10
N TYR A 182 -5.97 8.17 -9.04
CA TYR A 182 -7.34 7.83 -9.48
C TYR A 182 -8.30 7.49 -8.34
N ILE A 183 -7.96 7.85 -7.10
CA ILE A 183 -8.68 7.34 -5.92
C ILE A 183 -10.17 7.67 -5.91
N HIS A 184 -10.55 8.87 -6.38
CA HIS A 184 -11.96 9.27 -6.46
C HIS A 184 -12.76 8.36 -7.41
N GLN A 185 -12.21 8.09 -8.60
CA GLN A 185 -12.85 7.22 -9.59
C GLN A 185 -12.93 5.77 -9.10
N ILE A 186 -11.89 5.29 -8.41
CA ILE A 186 -11.86 3.96 -7.78
C ILE A 186 -12.94 3.85 -6.71
N HIS A 187 -13.01 4.84 -5.81
CA HIS A 187 -13.95 4.90 -4.69
C HIS A 187 -15.39 4.85 -5.20
N GLU A 188 -15.75 5.73 -6.14
CA GLU A 188 -17.09 5.79 -6.73
C GLU A 188 -17.49 4.46 -7.38
N ARG A 189 -16.60 3.85 -8.17
CA ARG A 189 -16.88 2.58 -8.87
C ARG A 189 -17.16 1.44 -7.89
N ILE A 190 -16.35 1.30 -6.84
CA ILE A 190 -16.52 0.23 -5.83
C ILE A 190 -17.83 0.43 -5.06
N ILE A 191 -18.15 1.67 -4.69
CA ILE A 191 -19.36 1.99 -3.93
C ILE A 191 -20.60 1.77 -4.76
N TYR A 192 -20.59 2.25 -6.01
CA TYR A 192 -21.74 2.20 -6.90
C TYR A 192 -22.25 0.76 -7.07
N LYS A 193 -21.33 -0.19 -7.24
CA LYS A 193 -21.62 -1.63 -7.33
C LYS A 193 -22.44 -2.17 -6.15
N ILE A 194 -22.16 -1.74 -4.92
CA ILE A 194 -22.93 -2.17 -3.73
C ILE A 194 -24.20 -1.32 -3.59
N LYS A 195 -24.11 -0.02 -3.87
CA LYS A 195 -25.21 0.93 -3.73
C LYS A 195 -26.40 0.60 -4.64
N GLU A 196 -26.16 0.04 -5.83
CA GLU A 196 -27.23 -0.44 -6.73
C GLU A 196 -28.10 -1.53 -6.12
N HIS A 197 -27.59 -2.26 -5.11
CA HIS A 197 -28.33 -3.27 -4.38
C HIS A 197 -29.01 -2.73 -3.11
N ILE A 198 -28.90 -1.43 -2.83
CA ILE A 198 -29.51 -0.81 -1.66
C ILE A 198 -30.83 -0.16 -2.09
N HIS A 199 -31.92 -0.63 -1.50
CA HIS A 199 -33.26 -0.14 -1.75
C HIS A 199 -33.81 0.57 -0.52
N TYR A 200 -34.62 1.61 -0.74
CA TYR A 200 -35.26 2.38 0.32
C TYR A 200 -36.77 2.25 0.19
N GLU A 201 -37.43 1.85 1.28
CA GLU A 201 -38.89 1.87 1.41
C GLU A 201 -39.26 2.82 2.55
N GLY A 202 -39.71 4.03 2.18
CA GLY A 202 -39.97 5.09 3.14
C GLY A 202 -38.69 5.51 3.89
N ARG A 203 -38.60 5.13 5.17
CA ARG A 203 -37.43 5.40 6.04
C ARG A 203 -36.56 4.17 6.29
N GLU A 204 -37.00 2.99 5.85
CA GLU A 204 -36.26 1.75 6.03
C GLU A 204 -35.36 1.50 4.82
N MET A 205 -34.19 0.94 5.08
CA MET A 205 -33.19 0.62 4.08
C MET A 205 -32.98 -0.89 4.06
N PHE A 206 -32.88 -1.46 2.86
CA PHE A 206 -32.73 -2.90 2.66
C PHE A 206 -31.62 -3.19 1.67
N LEU A 207 -30.91 -4.29 1.91
CA LEU A 207 -30.02 -4.91 0.93
C LEU A 207 -30.82 -5.92 0.10
N GLY A 208 -30.90 -5.67 -1.21
CA GLY A 208 -31.74 -6.39 -2.14
C GLY A 208 -33.21 -5.95 -2.11
N ASN A 209 -34.02 -6.54 -3.00
CA ASN A 209 -35.43 -6.18 -3.13
C ASN A 209 -36.21 -6.57 -1.86
N PRO A 210 -36.86 -5.63 -1.16
CA PRO A 210 -37.63 -5.89 0.06
C PRO A 210 -38.76 -6.92 -0.13
N GLU A 211 -39.48 -6.85 -1.26
CA GLU A 211 -40.58 -7.77 -1.60
C GLU A 211 -40.12 -9.23 -1.74
N LYS A 212 -38.83 -9.45 -1.99
CA LYS A 212 -38.22 -10.77 -2.17
C LYS A 212 -37.39 -11.20 -0.95
N GLY A 213 -37.66 -10.63 0.22
CA GLY A 213 -36.92 -10.94 1.44
C GLY A 213 -35.60 -10.17 1.54
N GLY A 214 -35.61 -8.88 1.18
CA GLY A 214 -34.47 -7.98 1.36
C GLY A 214 -34.01 -7.94 2.82
N ILE A 215 -32.70 -7.81 3.04
CA ILE A 215 -32.14 -7.84 4.39
C ILE A 215 -32.18 -6.42 4.96
N PRO A 216 -32.81 -6.18 6.13
CA PRO A 216 -32.91 -4.84 6.69
C PRO A 216 -31.51 -4.34 7.10
N LEU A 217 -31.18 -3.14 6.62
CA LEU A 217 -29.98 -2.41 6.99
C LEU A 217 -30.36 -1.23 7.89
N VAL A 218 -29.61 -1.06 8.97
CA VAL A 218 -29.70 0.12 9.83
C VAL A 218 -28.87 1.25 9.24
N THR A 219 -27.69 0.92 8.70
CA THR A 219 -26.76 1.93 8.17
C THR A 219 -25.92 1.34 7.06
N PHE A 220 -25.70 2.15 6.01
CA PHE A 220 -24.72 1.92 4.98
C PHE A 220 -23.76 3.12 5.01
N ASP A 221 -22.62 2.96 5.68
CA ASP A 221 -21.60 3.99 5.69
C ASP A 221 -20.56 3.66 4.64
N VAL A 222 -20.46 4.55 3.68
CA VAL A 222 -19.22 4.68 2.92
C VAL A 222 -18.24 5.43 3.81
N LYS A 223 -17.13 4.80 4.19
CA LYS A 223 -16.04 5.55 4.82
C LYS A 223 -15.66 6.67 3.85
N ARG A 224 -15.75 7.92 4.32
CA ARG A 224 -15.25 9.07 3.57
C ARG A 224 -13.85 8.74 3.10
N LEU A 225 -13.53 9.15 1.88
CA LEU A 225 -12.17 9.07 1.40
C LEU A 225 -11.27 9.65 2.50
N LYS A 226 -10.30 8.86 2.95
CA LYS A 226 -9.42 9.33 4.02
C LYS A 226 -8.77 10.62 3.54
N GLU A 227 -8.82 11.63 4.41
CA GLU A 227 -8.07 12.85 4.18
C GLU A 227 -6.59 12.50 4.01
N ARG A 228 -5.93 13.23 3.12
CA ARG A 228 -4.57 12.95 2.65
C ARG A 228 -3.60 12.82 3.83
N GLU A 229 -3.77 13.68 4.82
CA GLU A 229 -3.03 13.72 6.07
C GLU A 229 -3.25 12.46 6.92
N SER A 230 -4.46 11.89 6.92
CA SER A 230 -4.73 10.62 7.61
C SER A 230 -4.05 9.43 6.93
N ILE A 231 -3.83 9.49 5.61
CA ILE A 231 -3.06 8.47 4.87
C ILE A 231 -1.58 8.61 5.18
N ILE A 232 -1.03 9.84 5.15
CA ILE A 232 0.37 10.12 5.53
C ILE A 232 0.63 9.65 6.96
N MET A 233 -0.25 10.01 7.91
CA MET A 233 -0.20 9.54 9.30
C MET A 233 -0.25 8.01 9.39
N LYS A 234 -1.03 7.37 8.50
CA LYS A 234 -1.15 5.92 8.45
C LYS A 234 0.15 5.25 7.98
N LEU A 235 0.77 5.80 6.94
CA LEU A 235 2.05 5.33 6.40
C LEU A 235 3.17 5.47 7.45
N LEU A 236 3.27 6.66 8.07
CA LEU A 236 4.33 6.97 9.04
C LEU A 236 4.26 6.15 10.34
N HIS A 237 3.11 5.61 10.74
CA HIS A 237 3.05 4.72 11.91
C HIS A 237 3.29 3.23 11.58
N LYS A 238 3.12 2.80 10.32
CA LYS A 238 3.34 1.42 9.89
C LYS A 238 4.82 1.18 9.59
N LYS A 239 5.38 0.07 10.10
CA LYS A 239 6.82 -0.22 9.97
C LYS A 239 7.27 -0.22 8.53
N GLU A 240 6.47 -0.81 7.66
CA GLU A 240 6.74 -1.03 6.26
C GLU A 240 6.81 0.29 5.48
N ASN A 241 6.00 1.29 5.86
CA ASN A 241 5.82 2.55 5.12
C ASN A 241 5.49 2.33 3.63
N ILE A 242 4.88 1.18 3.29
CA ILE A 242 4.58 0.80 1.92
C ILE A 242 3.18 1.26 1.57
N VAL A 243 3.12 2.10 0.54
CA VAL A 243 1.88 2.65 -0.02
C VAL A 243 0.96 1.53 -0.52
N THR A 244 1.51 0.46 -1.11
CA THR A 244 0.76 -0.70 -1.63
C THR A 244 0.02 -1.51 -0.58
N GLU A 245 0.42 -1.41 0.68
CA GLU A 245 -0.18 -2.17 1.78
C GLU A 245 -1.31 -1.42 2.51
N ILE A 246 -1.66 -0.20 2.08
CA ILE A 246 -2.85 0.47 2.59
C ILE A 246 -4.08 -0.01 1.82
N THR A 247 -4.85 -0.87 2.48
CA THR A 247 -6.06 -1.49 1.94
C THR A 247 -7.36 -0.80 2.38
N ASP A 248 -7.29 0.12 3.33
CA ASP A 248 -8.45 0.76 3.97
C ASP A 248 -8.64 2.23 3.57
N VAL A 249 -8.12 2.62 2.40
CA VAL A 249 -8.42 3.94 1.83
C VAL A 249 -9.88 4.01 1.39
N VAL A 250 -10.35 2.92 0.75
CA VAL A 250 -11.76 2.72 0.41
C VAL A 250 -12.31 1.69 1.38
N GLY A 251 -13.34 2.08 2.14
CA GLY A 251 -13.98 1.19 3.09
C GLY A 251 -15.49 1.34 3.07
N ILE A 252 -16.19 0.22 3.10
CA ILE A 252 -17.64 0.15 3.13
C ILE A 252 -18.06 -0.52 4.43
N ARG A 253 -19.04 0.05 5.10
CA ARG A 253 -19.64 -0.51 6.30
C ARG A 253 -21.12 -0.76 6.08
N LEU A 254 -21.54 -1.99 6.36
CA LEU A 254 -22.93 -2.42 6.35
C LEU A 254 -23.33 -2.80 7.78
N VAL A 255 -24.39 -2.20 8.28
CA VAL A 255 -24.90 -2.45 9.64
C VAL A 255 -26.27 -3.10 9.55
N GLY A 256 -26.37 -4.35 9.98
CA GLY A 256 -27.63 -5.08 10.12
C GLY A 256 -28.31 -4.81 11.47
N ARG A 257 -29.55 -5.30 11.64
CA ARG A 257 -30.26 -5.20 12.93
C ARG A 257 -29.70 -6.18 13.95
N THR A 258 -29.35 -7.38 13.51
CA THR A 258 -28.88 -8.49 14.34
C THR A 258 -27.52 -9.02 13.85
N LYS A 259 -26.81 -9.77 14.68
CA LYS A 259 -25.55 -10.43 14.30
C LYS A 259 -25.81 -11.48 13.22
N ILE A 260 -26.95 -12.17 13.26
CA ILE A 260 -27.36 -13.08 12.17
C ILE A 260 -27.58 -12.33 10.85
N ASP A 261 -28.15 -11.11 10.89
CA ASP A 261 -28.26 -10.30 9.67
C ASP A 261 -26.89 -9.94 9.08
N ALA A 262 -25.84 -9.79 9.90
CA ALA A 262 -24.48 -9.62 9.40
C ALA A 262 -24.01 -10.80 8.53
N LEU A 263 -24.34 -12.05 8.91
CA LEU A 263 -24.08 -13.23 8.07
C LEU A 263 -24.93 -13.23 6.81
N ARG A 264 -26.21 -12.85 6.92
CA ARG A 264 -27.11 -12.77 5.76
C ARG A 264 -26.61 -11.75 4.74
N ILE A 265 -26.14 -10.58 5.22
CA ILE A 265 -25.51 -9.55 4.38
C ILE A 265 -24.31 -10.14 3.64
N LEU A 266 -23.39 -10.79 4.37
CA LEU A 266 -22.22 -11.38 3.75
C LEU A 266 -22.60 -12.43 2.70
N ASN A 267 -23.53 -13.32 3.02
CA ASN A 267 -24.03 -14.34 2.10
C ASN A 267 -24.69 -13.71 0.86
N TYR A 268 -25.48 -12.64 1.02
CA TYR A 268 -26.08 -11.92 -0.11
C TYR A 268 -25.00 -11.36 -1.05
N LEU A 269 -23.96 -10.73 -0.51
CA LEU A 269 -22.86 -10.17 -1.31
C LEU A 269 -22.13 -11.26 -2.11
N VAL A 270 -21.93 -12.45 -1.53
CA VAL A 270 -21.35 -13.61 -2.23
C VAL A 270 -22.31 -14.12 -3.30
N GLN A 271 -23.58 -14.38 -2.97
CA GLN A 271 -24.57 -14.93 -3.89
C GLN A 271 -24.85 -14.03 -5.11
N ARG A 272 -24.73 -12.71 -4.94
CA ARG A 272 -24.88 -11.73 -6.03
C ARG A 272 -23.56 -11.39 -6.73
N ASN A 273 -22.46 -12.11 -6.44
CA ASN A 273 -21.13 -11.87 -7.01
C ASN A 273 -20.59 -10.45 -6.80
N LEU A 274 -21.06 -9.76 -5.75
CA LEU A 274 -20.54 -8.46 -5.36
C LEU A 274 -19.15 -8.60 -4.74
N ILE A 275 -18.96 -9.70 -4.01
CA ILE A 275 -17.67 -10.22 -3.57
C ILE A 275 -17.51 -11.67 -4.02
N SER A 276 -16.28 -12.15 -4.10
CA SER A 276 -15.95 -13.52 -4.53
C SER A 276 -14.83 -14.13 -3.69
N TYR A 277 -14.90 -15.43 -3.40
CA TYR A 277 -13.88 -16.11 -2.61
C TYR A 277 -12.44 -15.95 -3.17
N PRO A 278 -12.19 -16.07 -4.49
CA PRO A 278 -10.82 -15.98 -5.04
C PRO A 278 -10.17 -14.58 -4.95
N ASN A 279 -10.98 -13.55 -4.69
CA ASN A 279 -10.52 -12.17 -4.56
C ASN A 279 -10.55 -11.67 -3.11
N SER A 280 -10.95 -12.51 -2.16
CA SER A 280 -10.67 -12.26 -0.75
C SER A 280 -9.17 -12.43 -0.51
N ILE A 281 -8.53 -11.49 0.17
CA ILE A 281 -7.08 -11.57 0.46
C ILE A 281 -6.88 -12.49 1.67
N PRO A 282 -6.17 -13.63 1.52
CA PRO A 282 -5.92 -14.53 2.65
C PRO A 282 -5.19 -13.82 3.80
N GLY A 283 -5.56 -14.15 5.04
CA GLY A 283 -4.99 -13.53 6.25
C GLY A 283 -5.48 -12.11 6.56
N GLN A 284 -6.26 -11.49 5.67
CA GLN A 284 -6.84 -10.15 5.86
C GLN A 284 -8.35 -10.18 6.14
N ALA A 285 -8.90 -11.36 6.39
CA ALA A 285 -10.26 -11.57 6.87
C ALA A 285 -10.23 -11.82 8.39
N LYS A 286 -11.02 -11.05 9.13
CA LYS A 286 -11.09 -11.10 10.59
C LYS A 286 -12.54 -11.12 11.03
N ASN A 287 -12.96 -12.18 11.71
CA ASN A 287 -14.30 -12.29 12.27
C ASN A 287 -14.21 -12.27 13.80
N THR A 288 -14.59 -11.15 14.40
CA THR A 288 -14.71 -11.01 15.86
C THR A 288 -16.13 -10.77 16.34
N LEU A 289 -17.09 -10.90 15.42
CA LEU A 289 -18.51 -10.75 15.68
C LEU A 289 -19.14 -12.08 16.08
N ILE A 290 -18.82 -13.17 15.37
CA ILE A 290 -19.56 -14.44 15.47
C ILE A 290 -18.59 -15.63 15.65
N PRO A 291 -18.75 -16.45 16.71
CA PRO A 291 -17.93 -17.64 16.93
C PRO A 291 -18.39 -18.80 16.03
N LEU A 292 -17.73 -18.95 14.87
CA LEU A 292 -18.09 -19.95 13.86
C LEU A 292 -17.94 -21.40 14.38
N ASP A 293 -16.81 -21.74 15.00
CA ASP A 293 -16.54 -23.10 15.49
C ASP A 293 -17.58 -23.59 16.51
N GLN A 294 -18.09 -22.69 17.35
CA GLN A 294 -19.13 -23.02 18.32
C GLN A 294 -20.49 -23.14 17.62
N MET A 295 -20.77 -22.28 16.64
CA MET A 295 -22.00 -22.34 15.84
C MET A 295 -22.09 -23.65 15.04
N GLU A 296 -21.01 -24.08 14.39
CA GLU A 296 -20.95 -25.37 13.68
C GLU A 296 -21.23 -26.55 14.62
N LYS A 297 -20.63 -26.56 15.81
CA LYS A 297 -20.90 -27.62 16.81
C LYS A 297 -22.36 -27.69 17.23
N VAL A 298 -23.03 -26.54 17.37
CA VAL A 298 -24.46 -26.47 17.71
C VAL A 298 -25.32 -26.92 16.52
N LEU A 299 -24.95 -26.58 15.30
CA LEU A 299 -25.64 -27.04 14.09
C LEU A 299 -25.52 -28.55 13.88
N ASP A 300 -24.34 -29.13 14.16
CA ASP A 300 -24.07 -30.56 13.95
C ASP A 300 -24.73 -31.45 15.01
N ARG A 301 -24.85 -30.96 16.25
CA ARG A 301 -25.22 -31.78 17.42
C ARG A 301 -26.50 -31.33 18.10
N GLY A 302 -26.98 -30.13 17.81
CA GLY A 302 -28.11 -29.52 18.52
C GLY A 302 -29.45 -29.69 17.81
N ASP A 303 -30.52 -29.63 18.58
CA ASP A 303 -31.88 -29.51 18.06
C ASP A 303 -32.26 -28.04 17.72
N GLU A 304 -33.43 -27.84 17.10
CA GLU A 304 -33.90 -26.49 16.72
C GLU A 304 -34.06 -25.54 17.93
N GLY A 305 -34.42 -26.07 19.11
CA GLY A 305 -34.57 -25.30 20.33
C GLY A 305 -33.22 -24.84 20.88
N GLN A 306 -32.21 -25.72 20.83
CA GLN A 306 -30.83 -25.40 21.19
C GLN A 306 -30.22 -24.38 20.23
N LEU A 307 -30.50 -24.49 18.93
CA LEU A 307 -30.08 -23.50 17.94
C LEU A 307 -30.71 -22.13 18.20
N ALA A 308 -32.02 -22.08 18.45
CA ALA A 308 -32.72 -20.84 18.78
C ALA A 308 -32.18 -20.19 20.07
N GLY A 309 -31.93 -21.00 21.10
CA GLY A 309 -31.32 -20.54 22.35
C GLY A 309 -29.91 -20.00 22.13
N TYR A 310 -29.09 -20.68 21.33
CA TYR A 310 -27.73 -20.27 21.00
C TYR A 310 -27.69 -18.96 20.21
N ILE A 311 -28.58 -18.80 19.21
CA ILE A 311 -28.73 -17.53 18.48
C ILE A 311 -29.06 -16.40 19.46
N ARG A 312 -29.99 -16.63 20.40
CA ARG A 312 -30.36 -15.61 21.39
C ARG A 312 -29.16 -15.21 22.26
N LEU A 313 -28.35 -16.16 22.71
CA LEU A 313 -27.15 -15.90 23.51
C LEU A 313 -26.06 -15.13 22.74
N ILE A 314 -25.92 -15.38 21.44
CA ILE A 314 -25.05 -14.59 20.56
C ILE A 314 -25.56 -13.15 20.45
N GLU A 315 -26.86 -12.97 20.22
CA GLU A 315 -27.46 -11.65 20.09
C GLU A 315 -27.36 -10.85 21.39
N GLU A 316 -27.59 -11.48 22.54
CA GLU A 316 -27.39 -10.91 23.89
C GLU A 316 -25.91 -10.64 24.23
N GLY A 317 -24.96 -11.10 23.41
CA GLY A 317 -23.53 -10.91 23.62
C GLY A 317 -22.93 -11.73 24.75
N VAL A 318 -23.64 -12.75 25.23
CA VAL A 318 -23.15 -13.70 26.25
C VAL A 318 -22.07 -14.60 25.65
N ILE A 319 -22.28 -15.04 24.41
CA ILE A 319 -21.31 -15.81 23.65
C ILE A 319 -20.62 -14.88 22.66
N VAL A 320 -19.30 -14.85 22.71
CA VAL A 320 -18.49 -13.95 21.90
C VAL A 320 -17.42 -14.70 21.13
N ALA A 321 -17.07 -14.20 19.94
CA ALA A 321 -15.92 -14.68 19.21
C ALA A 321 -14.63 -14.40 19.99
N ASP A 322 -13.72 -15.37 19.96
CA ASP A 322 -12.38 -15.26 20.53
C ASP A 322 -11.57 -14.18 19.79
N LYS A 323 -10.83 -13.36 20.54
CA LYS A 323 -10.03 -12.25 20.02
C LYS A 323 -8.55 -12.61 19.89
N GLU A 324 -8.10 -13.78 20.34
CA GLU A 324 -6.68 -14.18 20.26
C GLU A 324 -6.14 -14.25 18.82
N GLN A 325 -7.02 -14.39 17.82
CA GLN A 325 -6.66 -14.36 16.39
C GLN A 325 -6.51 -12.94 15.79
N ASN A 326 -6.55 -11.89 16.61
CA ASN A 326 -6.78 -10.53 16.12
C ASN A 326 -5.55 -9.62 16.36
N ASP A 327 -4.68 -9.47 15.34
CA ASP A 327 -3.40 -8.72 15.38
C ASP A 327 -3.46 -7.20 15.66
N ASN A 328 -4.55 -6.65 16.21
CA ASN A 328 -4.59 -5.22 16.56
C ASN A 328 -4.43 -5.00 18.07
N PRO A 329 -3.19 -4.76 18.58
CA PRO A 329 -2.94 -4.53 20.00
C PRO A 329 -3.58 -3.25 20.55
N HIS A 330 -4.22 -2.43 19.72
CA HIS A 330 -4.73 -1.11 20.09
C HIS A 330 -6.25 -1.02 20.21
N SER A 331 -7.01 -2.09 19.92
CA SER A 331 -8.48 -2.08 19.97
C SER A 331 -9.03 -3.28 20.74
N ILE A 332 -9.01 -3.19 22.06
CA ILE A 332 -9.43 -4.28 22.98
C ILE A 332 -10.94 -4.57 22.84
N GLU A 333 -11.78 -3.57 22.54
CA GLU A 333 -13.24 -3.73 22.53
C GLU A 333 -13.87 -3.92 21.14
N TYR A 334 -13.18 -3.54 20.06
CA TYR A 334 -13.74 -3.54 18.71
C TYR A 334 -14.19 -4.94 18.25
N ARG A 335 -15.41 -5.03 17.68
CA ARG A 335 -15.97 -6.26 17.07
C ARG A 335 -16.59 -5.98 15.71
N ALA A 336 -16.32 -6.83 14.72
CA ALA A 336 -16.91 -6.78 13.39
C ALA A 336 -16.54 -8.05 12.58
N ILE A 337 -17.21 -8.26 11.45
CA ILE A 337 -16.67 -9.05 10.34
C ILE A 337 -15.96 -8.07 9.41
N ASN A 338 -14.63 -8.12 9.39
CA ASN A 338 -13.78 -7.30 8.53
C ASN A 338 -13.18 -8.17 7.44
N LEU A 339 -13.33 -7.74 6.20
CA LEU A 339 -12.80 -8.43 5.03
C LEU A 339 -12.01 -7.43 4.20
N THR A 340 -10.85 -7.84 3.71
CA THR A 340 -10.16 -7.11 2.64
C THR A 340 -10.36 -7.86 1.34
N TYR A 341 -11.00 -7.19 0.39
CA TYR A 341 -11.33 -7.73 -0.92
C TYR A 341 -10.64 -6.92 -2.02
N ARG A 342 -10.22 -7.56 -3.12
CA ARG A 342 -9.70 -6.85 -4.30
C ARG A 342 -10.71 -6.87 -5.44
N ASP A 343 -11.03 -5.73 -6.02
CA ASP A 343 -11.81 -5.68 -7.25
C ASP A 343 -10.92 -5.32 -8.45
N LYS A 344 -11.29 -5.79 -9.64
CA LYS A 344 -10.61 -5.39 -10.87
C LYS A 344 -11.18 -4.05 -11.30
N ILE A 345 -10.32 -3.03 -11.31
CA ILE A 345 -10.68 -1.68 -11.68
C ILE A 345 -10.14 -1.38 -13.07
N GLU A 346 -11.00 -0.79 -13.89
CA GLU A 346 -10.69 -0.28 -15.22
C GLU A 346 -10.99 1.22 -15.22
N ILE A 347 -9.99 2.03 -15.58
CA ILE A 347 -10.04 3.49 -15.54
C ILE A 347 -9.53 4.06 -16.85
N GLU A 348 -10.17 5.13 -17.33
CA GLU A 348 -9.67 5.86 -18.49
C GLU A 348 -8.35 6.57 -18.18
N ASN A 349 -7.35 6.31 -19.02
CA ASN A 349 -6.05 6.93 -18.90
C ASN A 349 -6.11 8.39 -19.37
N GLN A 350 -5.95 9.33 -18.44
CA GLN A 350 -5.97 10.76 -18.72
C GLN A 350 -4.85 11.20 -19.66
N GLU A 351 -3.70 10.53 -19.66
CA GLU A 351 -2.61 10.83 -20.59
C GLU A 351 -2.99 10.44 -22.01
N TYR A 352 -3.62 9.27 -22.18
CA TYR A 352 -4.17 8.85 -23.47
C TYR A 352 -5.22 9.85 -23.98
N LEU A 353 -6.18 10.23 -23.13
CA LEU A 353 -7.23 11.18 -23.51
C LEU A 353 -6.63 12.53 -23.92
N THR A 354 -5.65 13.02 -23.17
CA THR A 354 -4.95 14.27 -23.48
C THR A 354 -4.23 14.19 -24.83
N LEU A 355 -3.48 13.11 -25.07
CA LEU A 355 -2.80 12.89 -26.35
C LEU A 355 -3.77 12.76 -27.52
N ALA A 356 -4.90 12.08 -27.33
CA ALA A 356 -5.94 11.94 -28.35
C ALA A 356 -6.55 13.31 -28.73
N VAL A 357 -6.87 14.15 -27.73
CA VAL A 357 -7.38 15.51 -27.96
C VAL A 357 -6.33 16.40 -28.64
N LEU A 358 -5.05 16.28 -28.25
CA LEU A 358 -3.96 17.01 -28.89
C LEU A 358 -3.77 16.60 -30.34
N LEU A 359 -3.85 15.29 -30.63
CA LEU A 359 -3.77 14.75 -31.98
C LEU A 359 -4.90 15.29 -32.86
N GLU A 360 -6.14 15.25 -32.38
CA GLU A 360 -7.31 15.77 -33.09
C GLU A 360 -7.16 17.27 -33.39
N LYS A 361 -6.72 18.06 -32.41
CA LYS A 361 -6.45 19.50 -32.60
C LYS A 361 -5.34 19.76 -33.60
N ALA A 362 -4.28 18.95 -33.60
CA ALA A 362 -3.16 19.06 -34.52
C ALA A 362 -3.59 18.73 -35.96
N GLN A 363 -4.34 17.64 -36.14
CA GLN A 363 -4.91 17.22 -37.41
C GLN A 363 -5.86 18.28 -37.97
N GLY A 364 -6.77 18.80 -37.15
CA GLY A 364 -7.67 19.88 -37.56
C GLY A 364 -6.92 21.14 -38.00
N LYS A 365 -5.83 21.53 -37.30
CA LYS A 365 -4.99 22.67 -37.74
C LYS A 365 -4.26 22.39 -39.06
N TYR A 366 -3.77 21.17 -39.24
CA TYR A 366 -3.13 20.76 -40.48
C TYR A 366 -4.10 20.80 -41.66
N GLU A 367 -5.32 20.29 -41.49
CA GLU A 367 -6.38 20.34 -42.50
C GLU A 367 -6.75 21.78 -42.88
N ASN A 368 -6.90 22.67 -41.89
CA ASN A 368 -7.16 24.09 -42.13
C ASN A 368 -6.04 24.77 -42.94
N LEU A 369 -4.77 24.45 -42.67
CA LEU A 369 -3.64 24.99 -43.45
C LEU A 369 -3.61 24.41 -44.86
N LEU A 370 -3.93 23.13 -45.01
CA LEU A 370 -4.04 22.46 -46.31
C LEU A 370 -5.14 23.09 -47.17
N GLU A 371 -6.28 23.43 -46.60
CA GLU A 371 -7.36 24.14 -47.28
C GLU A 371 -6.94 25.56 -47.70
N ARG A 372 -6.30 26.32 -46.80
CA ARG A 372 -5.77 27.66 -47.12
C ARG A 372 -4.77 27.63 -48.28
N LYS A 373 -3.89 26.62 -48.31
CA LYS A 373 -2.95 26.42 -49.41
C LYS A 373 -3.67 26.13 -50.74
N ARG A 374 -4.78 25.37 -50.72
CA ARG A 374 -5.57 25.05 -51.92
C ARG A 374 -6.32 26.25 -52.50
N CYS A 375 -6.75 27.20 -51.67
CA CYS A 375 -7.49 28.38 -52.12
C CYS A 375 -6.67 29.43 -52.90
N SER A 376 -5.35 29.24 -53.07
CA SER A 376 -4.47 30.10 -53.91
C SER A 376 -4.39 31.60 -53.54
N ASP A 377 -4.94 32.01 -52.41
CA ASP A 377 -5.00 33.41 -51.96
C ASP A 377 -3.75 33.88 -51.18
N LEU A 378 -2.68 33.08 -51.15
CA LEU A 378 -1.48 33.35 -50.33
C LEU A 378 -0.36 33.96 -51.17
N SER A 379 0.32 34.95 -50.61
CA SER A 379 1.57 35.46 -51.18
C SER A 379 2.68 34.38 -51.12
N PRO A 380 3.79 34.55 -51.89
CA PRO A 380 4.91 33.60 -51.84
C PRO A 380 5.52 33.40 -50.44
N GLN A 381 5.55 34.47 -49.63
CA GLN A 381 6.07 34.43 -48.25
C GLN A 381 5.12 33.65 -47.32
N GLU A 382 3.81 33.88 -47.44
CA GLU A 382 2.80 33.17 -46.65
C GLU A 382 2.70 31.69 -47.04
N THR A 383 2.95 31.38 -48.32
CA THR A 383 3.00 30.00 -48.81
C THR A 383 4.18 29.25 -48.20
N CYS A 384 5.37 29.87 -48.15
CA CYS A 384 6.56 29.30 -47.51
C CYS A 384 6.31 29.02 -46.01
N LEU A 385 5.78 30.01 -45.27
CA LEU A 385 5.46 29.84 -43.85
C LEU A 385 4.39 28.75 -43.62
N CYS A 386 3.39 28.67 -44.50
CA CYS A 386 2.36 27.63 -44.44
C CYS A 386 2.99 26.23 -44.60
N GLU A 387 3.91 26.05 -45.54
CA GLU A 387 4.63 24.80 -45.75
C GLU A 387 5.50 24.41 -44.55
N GLU A 388 6.22 25.36 -43.94
CA GLU A 388 7.02 25.13 -42.73
C GLU A 388 6.13 24.70 -41.54
N LEU A 389 5.01 25.38 -41.33
CA LEU A 389 4.06 25.02 -40.27
C LEU A 389 3.41 23.67 -40.50
N MET A 390 3.06 23.33 -41.76
CA MET A 390 2.53 22.02 -42.11
C MET A 390 3.55 20.92 -41.84
N ALA A 391 4.80 21.08 -42.23
CA ALA A 391 5.86 20.10 -41.97
C ALA A 391 6.10 19.91 -40.46
N PHE A 392 6.06 20.98 -39.67
CA PHE A 392 6.12 20.90 -38.21
C PHE A 392 4.93 20.10 -37.63
N LEU A 393 3.71 20.40 -38.08
CA LEU A 393 2.50 19.68 -37.65
C LEU A 393 2.53 18.20 -38.06
N GLU A 394 3.02 17.85 -39.24
CA GLU A 394 3.19 16.46 -39.67
C GLU A 394 4.13 15.69 -38.73
N GLY A 395 5.28 16.28 -38.38
CA GLY A 395 6.20 15.70 -37.42
C GLY A 395 5.55 15.49 -36.04
N MET A 396 4.86 16.50 -35.54
CA MET A 396 4.18 16.45 -34.25
C MET A 396 3.02 15.42 -34.24
N ILE A 397 2.20 15.37 -35.30
CA ILE A 397 1.12 14.40 -35.47
C ILE A 397 1.70 12.97 -35.48
N ALA A 398 2.81 12.75 -36.20
CA ALA A 398 3.47 11.46 -36.23
C ALA A 398 3.99 11.04 -34.85
N GLU A 399 4.66 11.94 -34.12
CA GLU A 399 5.19 11.68 -32.78
C GLU A 399 4.07 11.39 -31.76
N ILE A 400 3.01 12.21 -31.76
CA ILE A 400 1.84 11.99 -30.91
C ILE A 400 1.18 10.66 -31.28
N GLY A 401 1.03 10.35 -32.57
CA GLY A 401 0.46 9.09 -33.04
C GLY A 401 1.24 7.86 -32.58
N VAL A 402 2.57 7.89 -32.66
CA VAL A 402 3.45 6.82 -32.14
C VAL A 402 3.29 6.67 -30.63
N THR A 403 3.27 7.79 -29.91
CA THR A 403 3.11 7.78 -28.44
C THR A 403 1.76 7.23 -28.03
N LEU A 404 0.67 7.69 -28.67
CA LEU A 404 -0.69 7.23 -28.44
C LEU A 404 -0.82 5.72 -28.71
N GLY A 405 -0.18 5.21 -29.77
CA GLY A 405 -0.15 3.77 -30.07
C GLY A 405 0.56 2.91 -29.02
N ARG A 406 1.43 3.50 -28.20
CA ARG A 406 2.12 2.82 -27.08
C ARG A 406 1.41 3.03 -25.74
N THR A 407 0.56 4.04 -25.62
CA THR A 407 -0.17 4.37 -24.40
C THR A 407 -1.49 3.61 -24.36
N SER A 408 -1.73 2.87 -23.28
CA SER A 408 -3.02 2.19 -23.10
C SER A 408 -4.14 3.21 -22.84
N ARG A 409 -5.29 3.05 -23.53
CA ARG A 409 -6.50 3.83 -23.29
C ARG A 409 -7.07 3.60 -21.89
N PHE A 410 -6.97 2.37 -21.40
CA PHE A 410 -7.48 1.99 -20.08
C PHE A 410 -6.35 1.47 -19.19
N LEU A 411 -6.34 1.91 -17.93
CA LEU A 411 -5.52 1.34 -16.88
C LEU A 411 -6.31 0.24 -16.18
N ASN A 412 -5.72 -0.94 -16.07
CA ASN A 412 -6.35 -2.13 -15.52
C ASN A 412 -5.51 -2.69 -14.38
N PHE A 413 -6.05 -2.70 -13.17
CA PHE A 413 -5.36 -3.25 -12.00
C PHE A 413 -6.35 -3.70 -10.93
N TYR A 414 -5.88 -4.55 -10.00
CA TYR A 414 -6.66 -4.92 -8.82
C TYR A 414 -6.50 -3.87 -7.73
N TYR A 415 -7.61 -3.45 -7.14
CA TYR A 415 -7.61 -2.49 -6.04
C TYR A 415 -8.24 -3.10 -4.77
N PRO A 416 -7.53 -3.10 -3.62
CA PRO A 416 -8.06 -3.60 -2.38
C PRO A 416 -8.99 -2.58 -1.71
N PHE A 417 -10.12 -3.03 -1.18
CA PHE A 417 -10.98 -2.25 -0.31
C PHE A 417 -11.43 -3.05 0.91
N GLU A 418 -11.77 -2.34 1.97
CA GLU A 418 -12.22 -2.93 3.23
C GLU A 418 -13.76 -3.01 3.26
N LEU A 419 -14.28 -4.16 3.65
CA LEU A 419 -15.69 -4.36 3.94
C LEU A 419 -15.85 -4.68 5.43
N GLN A 420 -16.65 -3.88 6.13
CA GLN A 420 -16.98 -4.07 7.54
C GLN A 420 -18.46 -4.39 7.67
N ILE A 421 -18.80 -5.49 8.33
CA ILE A 421 -20.19 -5.89 8.58
C ILE A 421 -20.37 -6.12 10.09
N MET A 422 -21.42 -5.55 10.66
CA MET A 422 -21.74 -5.68 12.09
C MET A 422 -23.24 -5.47 12.35
N ASP A 423 -23.69 -5.76 13.57
CA ASP A 423 -25.01 -5.38 14.06
C ASP A 423 -25.02 -3.97 14.68
N VAL A 424 -26.21 -3.41 14.87
CA VAL A 424 -26.40 -2.04 15.40
C VAL A 424 -25.82 -1.84 16.79
N GLU A 425 -25.97 -2.81 17.69
CA GLU A 425 -25.48 -2.69 19.06
C GLU A 425 -23.95 -2.61 19.08
N THR A 426 -23.30 -3.46 18.29
CA THR A 426 -21.85 -3.44 18.09
C THR A 426 -21.38 -2.14 17.43
N TYR A 427 -22.14 -1.63 16.45
CA TYR A 427 -21.83 -0.37 15.78
C TYR A 427 -21.78 0.81 16.75
N GLU A 428 -22.78 0.94 17.62
CA GLU A 428 -22.85 2.00 18.63
C GLU A 428 -21.72 1.91 19.66
N LYS A 429 -21.36 0.69 20.10
CA LYS A 429 -20.22 0.47 21.01
C LYS A 429 -18.90 0.86 20.35
N ASN A 430 -18.70 0.49 19.09
CA ASN A 430 -17.46 0.77 18.35
C ASN A 430 -17.21 2.28 18.15
N GLN A 431 -18.25 3.11 18.04
CA GLN A 431 -18.07 4.57 17.86
C GLN A 431 -17.38 5.25 19.05
N LYS A 432 -17.62 4.77 20.27
CA LYS A 432 -17.06 5.37 21.50
C LYS A 432 -15.54 5.18 21.64
N SER A 433 -14.97 4.17 20.99
CA SER A 433 -13.55 3.79 21.10
C SER A 433 -12.62 4.45 20.04
N PHE A 434 -13.15 5.27 19.13
CA PHE A 434 -12.40 5.74 17.95
C PHE A 434 -11.39 6.87 18.25
N HIS A 435 -11.65 7.72 19.24
CA HIS A 435 -10.83 8.89 19.52
C HIS A 435 -9.43 8.50 20.04
N ASP A 436 -9.37 7.63 21.05
CA ASP A 436 -8.12 7.17 21.67
C ASP A 436 -7.18 6.46 20.69
N TYR A 437 -7.74 5.84 19.65
CA TYR A 437 -6.98 5.13 18.64
C TYR A 437 -6.15 6.07 17.75
N LYS A 438 -6.74 7.19 17.31
CA LYS A 438 -6.06 8.17 16.45
C LYS A 438 -4.89 8.84 17.17
N ASP A 439 -5.04 9.13 18.45
CA ASP A 439 -3.96 9.72 19.24
C ASP A 439 -2.76 8.78 19.40
N LYS A 440 -3.00 7.48 19.61
CA LYS A 440 -1.93 6.47 19.67
C LYS A 440 -1.18 6.34 18.33
N GLN A 441 -1.91 6.41 17.21
CA GLN A 441 -1.28 6.43 15.87
C GLN A 441 -0.39 7.66 15.70
N ARG A 442 -0.91 8.85 16.05
CA ARG A 442 -0.14 10.10 16.01
C ARG A 442 1.13 10.03 16.84
N GLN A 443 1.04 9.56 18.09
CA GLN A 443 2.20 9.41 18.96
C GLN A 443 3.23 8.41 18.41
N THR A 444 2.78 7.32 17.80
CA THR A 444 3.69 6.33 17.19
C THR A 444 4.39 6.90 15.97
N ALA A 445 3.66 7.54 15.05
CA ALA A 445 4.25 8.22 13.90
C ALA A 445 5.23 9.32 14.33
N LYS A 446 4.82 10.18 15.27
CA LYS A 446 5.67 11.23 15.84
C LYS A 446 6.96 10.66 16.42
N ARG A 447 6.88 9.61 17.24
CA ARG A 447 8.05 8.96 17.82
C ARG A 447 8.98 8.41 16.76
N ARG A 448 8.47 7.82 15.67
CA ARG A 448 9.34 7.28 14.60
C ARG A 448 10.04 8.38 13.81
N VAL A 449 9.31 9.45 13.46
CA VAL A 449 9.86 10.56 12.67
C VAL A 449 10.80 11.44 13.51
N LEU A 450 10.41 11.80 14.72
CA LEU A 450 11.12 12.77 15.57
C LEU A 450 11.99 12.12 16.65
N ARG A 451 12.14 10.78 16.67
CA ARG A 451 12.85 10.02 17.73
C ARG A 451 14.17 10.64 18.17
N PHE A 452 14.92 11.13 17.18
CA PHE A 452 16.28 11.57 17.37
C PHE A 452 16.39 13.06 17.66
N LEU A 453 15.29 13.82 17.70
CA LEU A 453 15.33 15.27 18.00
C LEU A 453 15.42 15.56 19.50
N CYS A 454 14.83 14.71 20.32
CA CYS A 454 14.95 14.74 21.76
C CYS A 454 15.85 13.57 22.16
N ASP A 455 17.06 13.86 22.60
CA ASP A 455 17.75 12.91 23.47
C ASP A 455 16.92 12.85 24.77
N GLU A 456 16.47 11.65 25.16
CA GLU A 456 16.08 11.40 26.56
C GLU A 456 17.31 11.49 27.47
#